data_AF-A0A7S2IMP4-F1
#
_entry.id   AF-A0A7S2IMP4-F1
#
_cell.length_a   1.000
_cell.length_b   1.000
_cell.length_c   1.000
_cell.angle_alpha   90.00
_cell.angle_beta   90.00
_cell.angle_gamma   90.00
#
_symmetry.space_group_name_H-M   'P 1'
#
loop_
_entity.id
_entity.type
_entity.pdbx_description
1 polymer ?
#
loop_
_entity_poly.entity_id
_entity_poly.type
_entity_poly.pdbx_seq_one_letter_code
_entity_poly.pdbx_strand_id
1 'polypeptide(L)'
;KEGKEAAAADAAKAEAAKAAADKAAEEAAADEAEAAAETKAAADFETLDIFGVDDVLDVGAGAPLFKEFFPEDWALASLAFELNVLVHAFRRDVEDPDRTGIHINHLAFYYQRYFKRQLTPADFGVATCTDIVGLLTDGSLYLTDKEVLASQLDSDMESHAIFVKLVEEARRYRKVQIDVGQEAAVLKIKSWFDKKGGSGGGKNWSRGGGGGGWSQPQQQMQQGWNDFGYGKAQQNKGGKGANWVQPYGKGGSKDGGKGGGKWDWQKGGKW
;
A
#
# COMPACT_ATOMS: atom_id res chain seq x y z
N LYS A 1 58.57 14.03 41.52
CA LYS A 1 57.36 13.17 41.45
C LYS A 1 56.40 13.62 40.35
N GLU A 2 56.44 14.90 39.93
CA GLU A 2 55.53 15.49 38.92
C GLU A 2 55.86 15.16 37.45
N GLY A 3 57.13 14.90 37.09
CA GLY A 3 57.50 14.58 35.69
C GLY A 3 57.09 13.18 35.19
N LYS A 4 56.70 12.27 36.09
CA LYS A 4 56.30 10.89 35.74
C LYS A 4 54.80 10.75 35.49
N GLU A 5 54.01 11.70 36.01
CA GLU A 5 52.55 11.72 35.93
C GLU A 5 52.07 12.41 34.63
N ALA A 6 52.79 13.45 34.18
CA ALA A 6 52.55 14.10 32.89
C ALA A 6 52.86 13.18 31.68
N ALA A 7 53.93 12.38 31.76
CA ALA A 7 54.29 11.42 30.71
C ALA A 7 53.30 10.25 30.58
N ALA A 8 52.66 9.84 31.68
CA ALA A 8 51.64 8.81 31.68
C ALA A 8 50.30 9.30 31.09
N ALA A 9 49.95 10.58 31.33
CA ALA A 9 48.75 11.19 30.76
C ALA A 9 48.87 11.43 29.24
N ASP A 10 50.07 11.80 28.75
CA ASP A 10 50.33 12.02 27.33
C ASP A 10 50.33 10.69 26.54
N ALA A 11 50.90 9.63 27.13
CA ALA A 11 50.87 8.28 26.57
C ALA A 11 49.44 7.71 26.46
N ALA A 12 48.61 7.88 27.50
CA ALA A 12 47.21 7.46 27.49
C ALA A 12 46.37 8.20 26.44
N LYS A 13 46.67 9.48 26.19
CA LYS A 13 45.99 10.29 25.18
C LYS A 13 46.40 9.90 23.76
N ALA A 14 47.67 9.56 23.55
CA ALA A 14 48.18 9.05 22.27
C ALA A 14 47.62 7.65 21.94
N GLU A 15 47.48 6.78 22.94
CA GLU A 15 46.88 5.45 22.79
C GLU A 15 45.38 5.55 22.45
N ALA A 16 44.63 6.43 23.13
CA ALA A 16 43.23 6.68 22.84
C ALA A 16 43.01 7.28 21.44
N ALA A 17 43.89 8.17 20.99
CA ALA A 17 43.83 8.74 19.64
C ALA A 17 44.12 7.70 18.56
N LYS A 18 45.08 6.79 18.80
CA LYS A 18 45.40 5.69 17.89
C LYS A 18 44.27 4.67 17.80
N ALA A 19 43.68 4.29 18.92
CA ALA A 19 42.52 3.39 18.95
C ALA A 19 41.30 3.97 18.24
N ALA A 20 41.07 5.29 18.36
CA ALA A 20 40.01 5.97 17.62
C ALA A 20 40.27 6.03 16.11
N ALA A 21 41.53 6.22 15.69
CA ALA A 21 41.92 6.21 14.28
C ALA A 21 41.81 4.82 13.65
N ASP A 22 42.26 3.78 14.35
CA ASP A 22 42.14 2.38 13.89
C ASP A 22 40.67 1.97 13.75
N LYS A 23 39.82 2.36 14.71
CA LYS A 23 38.37 2.09 14.64
C LYS A 23 37.68 2.83 13.48
N ALA A 24 38.04 4.09 13.24
CA ALA A 24 37.49 4.85 12.12
C ALA A 24 37.95 4.29 10.76
N ALA A 25 39.16 3.75 10.67
CA ALA A 25 39.66 3.08 9.46
C ALA A 25 38.95 1.74 9.21
N GLU A 26 38.66 0.98 10.27
CA GLU A 26 37.90 -0.28 10.16
C GLU A 26 36.44 -0.05 9.75
N GLU A 27 35.79 0.97 10.31
CA GLU A 27 34.41 1.35 9.97
C GLU A 27 34.31 1.85 8.51
N ALA A 28 35.26 2.69 8.08
CA ALA A 28 35.32 3.13 6.68
C ALA A 28 35.58 1.99 5.69
N ALA A 29 36.42 1.01 6.05
CA ALA A 29 36.67 -0.16 5.22
C ALA A 29 35.46 -1.10 5.15
N ALA A 30 34.67 -1.21 6.23
CA ALA A 30 33.43 -1.96 6.25
C ALA A 30 32.35 -1.31 5.37
N ASP A 31 32.15 0.01 5.50
CA ASP A 31 31.21 0.78 4.66
C ASP A 31 31.58 0.68 3.17
N GLU A 32 32.88 0.79 2.83
CA GLU A 32 33.35 0.71 1.45
C GLU A 32 33.18 -0.71 0.87
N ALA A 33 33.37 -1.75 1.69
CA ALA A 33 33.10 -3.14 1.30
C ALA A 33 31.61 -3.42 1.11
N GLU A 34 30.74 -2.87 1.96
CA GLU A 34 29.29 -3.00 1.85
C GLU A 34 28.77 -2.30 0.59
N ALA A 35 29.19 -1.06 0.32
CA ALA A 35 28.85 -0.33 -0.90
C ALA A 35 29.34 -1.06 -2.18
N ALA A 36 30.53 -1.66 -2.15
CA ALA A 36 31.04 -2.47 -3.25
C ALA A 36 30.22 -3.77 -3.46
N ALA A 37 29.74 -4.38 -2.38
CA ALA A 37 28.88 -5.57 -2.45
C ALA A 37 27.48 -5.23 -3.00
N GLU A 38 26.87 -4.14 -2.54
CA GLU A 38 25.57 -3.66 -3.01
C GLU A 38 25.60 -3.30 -4.50
N THR A 39 26.62 -2.54 -4.94
CA THR A 39 26.78 -2.17 -6.34
C THR A 39 26.97 -3.39 -7.25
N LYS A 40 27.74 -4.37 -6.81
CA LYS A 40 27.90 -5.64 -7.54
C LYS A 40 26.58 -6.43 -7.61
N ALA A 41 25.88 -6.58 -6.49
CA ALA A 41 24.59 -7.28 -6.45
C ALA A 41 23.51 -6.57 -7.30
N ALA A 42 23.54 -5.24 -7.38
CA ALA A 42 22.66 -4.47 -8.24
C ALA A 42 22.96 -4.70 -9.73
N ALA A 43 24.24 -4.67 -10.12
CA ALA A 43 24.66 -4.97 -11.49
C ALA A 43 24.30 -6.40 -11.92
N ASP A 44 24.51 -7.37 -11.01
CA ASP A 44 24.13 -8.77 -11.22
C ASP A 44 22.60 -8.89 -11.39
N PHE A 45 21.81 -8.09 -10.65
CA PHE A 45 20.35 -8.09 -10.78
C PHE A 45 19.84 -7.47 -12.08
N GLU A 46 20.39 -6.34 -12.53
CA GLU A 46 19.96 -5.69 -13.77
C GLU A 46 20.26 -6.53 -15.03
N THR A 47 21.35 -7.30 -14.99
CA THR A 47 21.78 -8.17 -16.09
C THR A 47 21.26 -9.61 -15.99
N LEU A 48 20.53 -9.94 -14.91
CA LEU A 48 19.94 -11.24 -14.67
C LEU A 48 18.96 -11.64 -15.79
N ASP A 49 19.11 -12.85 -16.31
CA ASP A 49 18.11 -13.50 -17.16
C ASP A 49 16.89 -13.93 -16.32
N ILE A 50 15.81 -13.18 -16.46
CA ILE A 50 14.55 -13.34 -15.72
C ILE A 50 13.94 -14.73 -15.93
N PHE A 51 14.02 -15.28 -17.14
CA PHE A 51 13.36 -16.54 -17.45
C PHE A 51 14.15 -17.75 -16.98
N GLY A 52 15.48 -17.63 -16.92
CA GLY A 52 16.40 -18.63 -16.37
C GLY A 52 16.38 -18.78 -14.85
N VAL A 53 15.67 -17.91 -14.11
CA VAL A 53 15.52 -18.00 -12.65
C VAL A 53 14.65 -19.19 -12.26
N ASP A 54 15.14 -20.09 -11.40
CA ASP A 54 14.35 -21.20 -10.87
C ASP A 54 13.42 -20.77 -9.72
N ASP A 55 13.94 -20.01 -8.75
CA ASP A 55 13.19 -19.51 -7.59
C ASP A 55 13.05 -17.99 -7.64
N VAL A 56 11.81 -17.51 -7.84
CA VAL A 56 11.51 -16.07 -7.88
C VAL A 56 11.63 -15.38 -6.52
N LEU A 57 11.74 -16.15 -5.43
CA LEU A 57 11.91 -15.61 -4.07
C LEU A 57 13.38 -15.40 -3.70
N ASP A 58 14.32 -16.03 -4.41
CA ASP A 58 15.76 -15.87 -4.20
C ASP A 58 16.51 -15.95 -5.53
N VAL A 59 16.82 -14.79 -6.10
CA VAL A 59 17.66 -14.66 -7.29
C VAL A 59 19.14 -14.44 -6.96
N GLY A 60 19.51 -14.61 -5.68
CA GLY A 60 20.84 -14.34 -5.17
C GLY A 60 20.79 -13.47 -3.91
N ALA A 61 21.63 -13.82 -2.93
CA ALA A 61 21.75 -13.12 -1.64
C ALA A 61 20.41 -12.96 -0.88
N GLY A 62 19.42 -13.84 -1.12
CA GLY A 62 18.12 -13.79 -0.47
C GLY A 62 17.19 -12.69 -1.02
N ALA A 63 17.51 -12.11 -2.18
CA ALA A 63 16.69 -11.07 -2.80
C ALA A 63 15.67 -11.69 -3.76
N PRO A 64 14.37 -11.32 -3.71
CA PRO A 64 13.39 -11.81 -4.66
C PRO A 64 13.49 -11.10 -6.01
N LEU A 65 13.01 -11.76 -7.07
CA LEU A 65 12.96 -11.21 -8.43
C LEU A 65 12.14 -9.91 -8.53
N PHE A 66 11.11 -9.78 -7.68
CA PHE A 66 10.21 -8.63 -7.62
C PHE A 66 10.63 -7.58 -6.59
N LYS A 67 11.90 -7.56 -6.14
CA LYS A 67 12.37 -6.63 -5.10
C LYS A 67 12.16 -5.14 -5.46
N GLU A 68 12.10 -4.82 -6.74
CA GLU A 68 11.89 -3.45 -7.25
C GLU A 68 10.46 -3.19 -7.77
N PHE A 69 9.51 -4.07 -7.45
CA PHE A 69 8.10 -3.87 -7.80
C PHE A 69 7.50 -2.70 -7.03
N PHE A 70 6.83 -1.82 -7.75
CA PHE A 70 5.95 -0.82 -7.17
C PHE A 70 4.51 -1.35 -7.07
N PRO A 71 3.60 -0.68 -6.33
CA PRO A 71 2.19 -1.07 -6.25
C PRO A 71 1.51 -1.27 -7.61
N GLU A 72 1.95 -0.50 -8.61
CA GLU A 72 1.47 -0.58 -9.99
C GLU A 72 1.89 -1.90 -10.65
N ASP A 73 3.11 -2.37 -10.43
CA ASP A 73 3.59 -3.66 -10.97
C ASP A 73 2.82 -4.82 -10.35
N TRP A 74 2.52 -4.76 -9.04
CA TRP A 74 1.64 -5.74 -8.38
C TRP A 74 0.22 -5.72 -8.92
N ALA A 75 -0.31 -4.53 -9.24
CA ALA A 75 -1.62 -4.40 -9.86
C ALA A 75 -1.65 -5.03 -11.25
N LEU A 76 -0.59 -4.84 -12.05
CA LEU A 76 -0.46 -5.46 -13.36
C LEU A 76 -0.29 -6.98 -13.27
N ALA A 77 0.55 -7.49 -12.37
CA ALA A 77 0.73 -8.94 -12.17
C ALA A 77 -0.57 -9.63 -11.73
N SER A 78 -1.31 -8.99 -10.82
CA SER A 78 -2.62 -9.50 -10.38
C SER A 78 -3.63 -9.50 -11.53
N LEU A 79 -3.69 -8.41 -12.30
CA LEU A 79 -4.60 -8.30 -13.44
C LEU A 79 -4.27 -9.32 -14.53
N ALA A 80 -2.98 -9.49 -14.86
CA ALA A 80 -2.52 -10.47 -15.84
C ALA A 80 -2.96 -11.89 -15.42
N PHE A 81 -2.67 -12.27 -14.18
CA PHE A 81 -3.09 -13.57 -13.64
C PHE A 81 -4.62 -13.75 -13.72
N GLU A 82 -5.39 -12.79 -13.23
CA GLU A 82 -6.86 -12.87 -13.21
C GLU A 82 -7.47 -13.00 -14.61
N LEU A 83 -6.95 -12.24 -15.59
CA LEU A 83 -7.46 -12.29 -16.95
C LEU A 83 -7.07 -13.59 -17.68
N ASN A 84 -5.87 -14.13 -17.43
CA ASN A 84 -5.49 -15.44 -17.96
C ASN A 84 -6.42 -16.53 -17.41
N VAL A 85 -6.56 -16.62 -16.09
CA VAL A 85 -7.44 -17.60 -15.44
C VAL A 85 -8.88 -17.48 -15.95
N LEU A 86 -9.37 -16.25 -16.17
CA LEU A 86 -10.70 -16.00 -16.72
C LEU A 86 -10.87 -16.57 -18.13
N VAL A 87 -9.89 -16.39 -19.01
CA VAL A 87 -9.94 -16.90 -20.40
C VAL A 87 -9.98 -18.43 -20.38
N HIS A 88 -9.15 -19.08 -19.56
CA HIS A 88 -9.13 -20.54 -19.47
C HIS A 88 -10.38 -21.10 -18.78
N ALA A 89 -10.87 -20.46 -17.72
CA ALA A 89 -12.10 -20.86 -17.05
C ALA A 89 -13.32 -20.72 -17.97
N PHE A 90 -13.41 -19.62 -18.72
CA PHE A 90 -14.49 -19.41 -19.68
C PHE A 90 -14.53 -20.51 -20.74
N ARG A 91 -13.37 -20.89 -21.29
CA ARG A 91 -13.28 -21.98 -22.27
C ARG A 91 -13.72 -23.33 -21.72
N ARG A 92 -13.47 -23.59 -20.43
CA ARG A 92 -13.88 -24.84 -19.77
C ARG A 92 -15.39 -24.86 -19.47
N ASP A 93 -15.97 -23.71 -19.16
CA ASP A 93 -17.39 -23.62 -18.77
C ASP A 93 -18.33 -23.52 -19.98
N VAL A 94 -17.84 -23.09 -21.13
CA VAL A 94 -18.65 -22.92 -22.34
C VAL A 94 -18.56 -24.18 -23.20
N GLU A 95 -19.61 -24.99 -23.14
CA GLU A 95 -19.82 -26.16 -23.99
C GLU A 95 -20.34 -25.79 -25.40
N ASP A 96 -19.81 -24.72 -26.00
CA ASP A 96 -20.21 -24.25 -27.33
C ASP A 96 -18.97 -24.07 -28.22
N PRO A 97 -18.79 -24.89 -29.28
CA PRO A 97 -17.64 -24.82 -30.16
C PRO A 97 -17.55 -23.52 -30.96
N ASP A 98 -18.66 -22.81 -31.15
CA ASP A 98 -18.69 -21.52 -31.87
C ASP A 98 -18.28 -20.35 -30.96
N ARG A 99 -18.19 -20.58 -29.64
CA ARG A 99 -17.86 -19.57 -28.64
C ARG A 99 -16.45 -19.77 -28.08
N THR A 100 -15.46 -19.45 -28.91
CA THR A 100 -14.04 -19.76 -28.69
C THR A 100 -13.34 -18.91 -27.60
N GLY A 101 -13.98 -17.86 -27.10
CA GLY A 101 -13.43 -16.96 -26.07
C GLY A 101 -14.32 -15.77 -25.73
N ILE A 102 -13.76 -14.83 -24.96
CA ILE A 102 -14.47 -13.63 -24.49
C ILE A 102 -14.20 -12.47 -25.45
N HIS A 103 -15.25 -11.96 -26.09
CA HIS A 103 -15.17 -10.70 -26.83
C HIS A 103 -14.93 -9.53 -25.86
N ILE A 104 -14.11 -8.55 -26.25
CA ILE A 104 -13.67 -7.44 -25.37
C ILE A 104 -14.84 -6.66 -24.73
N ASN A 105 -15.90 -6.42 -25.50
CA ASN A 105 -17.16 -5.80 -25.03
C ASN A 105 -17.87 -6.55 -23.89
N HIS A 106 -17.58 -7.84 -23.71
CA HIS A 106 -18.14 -8.67 -22.64
C HIS A 106 -17.15 -8.95 -21.52
N LEU A 107 -15.91 -8.44 -21.61
CA LEU A 107 -14.86 -8.71 -20.63
C LEU A 107 -15.29 -8.30 -19.22
N ALA A 108 -15.77 -7.07 -19.03
CA ALA A 108 -16.19 -6.58 -17.72
C ALA A 108 -17.34 -7.40 -17.12
N PHE A 109 -18.27 -7.88 -17.96
CA PHE A 109 -19.38 -8.74 -17.52
C PHE A 109 -18.89 -10.09 -17.02
N TYR A 110 -18.01 -10.76 -17.79
CA TYR A 110 -17.47 -12.05 -17.38
C TYR A 110 -16.54 -11.92 -16.19
N TYR A 111 -15.70 -10.89 -16.15
CA TYR A 111 -14.87 -10.60 -15.00
C TYR A 111 -15.69 -10.47 -13.71
N GLN A 112 -16.81 -9.73 -13.74
CA GLN A 112 -17.72 -9.63 -12.60
C GLN A 112 -18.42 -10.95 -12.27
N ARG A 113 -18.77 -11.75 -13.29
CA ARG A 113 -19.41 -13.05 -13.10
C ARG A 113 -18.51 -14.03 -12.36
N TYR A 114 -17.24 -14.11 -12.73
CA TYR A 114 -16.27 -15.04 -12.14
C TYR A 114 -15.72 -14.53 -10.81
N PHE A 115 -15.20 -13.30 -10.76
CA PHE A 115 -14.50 -12.78 -9.59
C PHE A 115 -15.38 -12.03 -8.58
N LYS A 116 -16.66 -11.81 -8.92
CA LYS A 116 -17.59 -10.99 -8.11
C LYS A 116 -17.06 -9.57 -7.84
N ARG A 117 -16.19 -9.07 -8.72
CA ARG A 117 -15.54 -7.75 -8.65
C ARG A 117 -15.73 -7.01 -9.97
N GLN A 118 -15.89 -5.70 -9.90
CA GLN A 118 -16.02 -4.89 -11.12
C GLN A 118 -14.64 -4.62 -11.72
N LEU A 119 -14.48 -4.91 -13.03
CA LEU A 119 -13.34 -4.43 -13.79
C LEU A 119 -13.61 -2.97 -14.20
N THR A 120 -12.76 -2.05 -13.73
CA THR A 120 -12.93 -0.61 -13.97
C THR A 120 -11.68 -0.05 -14.66
N PRO A 121 -11.73 0.30 -15.96
CA PRO A 121 -10.58 0.89 -16.68
C PRO A 121 -9.94 2.09 -15.98
N ALA A 122 -10.76 2.93 -15.35
CA ALA A 122 -10.31 4.12 -14.65
C ALA A 122 -9.41 3.84 -13.44
N ASP A 123 -9.44 2.63 -12.87
CA ASP A 123 -8.52 2.22 -11.80
C ASP A 123 -7.09 1.99 -12.34
N PHE A 124 -6.96 1.63 -13.62
CA PHE A 124 -5.68 1.42 -14.31
C PHE A 124 -5.21 2.66 -15.10
N GLY A 125 -5.92 3.79 -14.96
CA GLY A 125 -5.57 5.03 -15.67
C GLY A 125 -5.96 5.03 -17.15
N VAL A 126 -6.81 4.10 -17.58
CA VAL A 126 -7.23 3.93 -18.98
C VAL A 126 -8.75 4.06 -19.15
N ALA A 127 -9.23 4.20 -20.39
CA ALA A 127 -10.64 4.51 -20.68
C ALA A 127 -11.47 3.26 -20.99
N THR A 128 -10.91 2.30 -21.72
CA THR A 128 -11.64 1.14 -22.24
C THR A 128 -11.05 -0.19 -21.77
N CYS A 129 -11.82 -1.28 -21.89
CA CYS A 129 -11.30 -2.64 -21.63
C CYS A 129 -10.20 -3.03 -22.62
N THR A 130 -10.27 -2.53 -23.86
CA THR A 130 -9.21 -2.70 -24.87
C THR A 130 -7.89 -2.10 -24.37
N ASP A 131 -7.95 -0.90 -23.80
CA ASP A 131 -6.77 -0.23 -23.25
C ASP A 131 -6.20 -0.96 -22.01
N ILE A 132 -7.06 -1.64 -21.21
CA ILE A 132 -6.59 -2.49 -20.11
C ILE A 132 -5.72 -3.62 -20.66
N VAL A 133 -6.17 -4.30 -21.71
CA VAL A 133 -5.40 -5.37 -22.34
C VAL A 133 -4.11 -4.81 -22.96
N GLY A 134 -4.17 -3.62 -23.58
CA GLY A 134 -2.99 -2.94 -24.12
C GLY A 134 -1.98 -2.48 -23.06
N LEU A 135 -2.43 -2.28 -21.81
CA LEU A 135 -1.55 -1.96 -20.69
C LEU A 135 -0.70 -3.17 -20.24
N LEU A 136 -1.21 -4.38 -20.46
CA LEU A 136 -0.49 -5.63 -20.21
C LEU A 136 0.49 -5.91 -21.36
N THR A 137 1.61 -5.20 -21.34
CA THR A 137 2.69 -5.34 -22.33
C THR A 137 3.53 -6.60 -22.11
N ASP A 138 3.15 -7.45 -21.17
CA ASP A 138 3.87 -8.66 -20.74
C ASP A 138 3.69 -9.84 -21.71
N GLY A 139 2.86 -9.66 -22.75
CA GLY A 139 2.63 -10.66 -23.79
C GLY A 139 1.77 -11.84 -23.36
N SER A 140 1.31 -11.89 -22.11
CA SER A 140 0.52 -13.02 -21.60
C SER A 140 -0.84 -13.14 -22.29
N LEU A 141 -1.42 -12.00 -22.69
CA LEU A 141 -2.73 -11.89 -23.31
C LEU A 141 -2.66 -11.10 -24.61
N TYR A 142 -3.53 -11.44 -25.55
CA TYR A 142 -3.68 -10.70 -26.79
C TYR A 142 -5.13 -10.69 -27.26
N LEU A 143 -5.46 -9.70 -28.09
CA LEU A 143 -6.71 -9.65 -28.82
C LEU A 143 -6.49 -10.22 -30.22
N THR A 144 -7.36 -11.15 -30.60
CA THR A 144 -7.43 -11.64 -31.99
C THR A 144 -8.02 -10.59 -32.92
N ASP A 145 -7.94 -10.80 -34.24
CA ASP A 145 -8.53 -9.92 -35.26
C ASP A 145 -10.05 -9.69 -35.09
N LYS A 146 -10.72 -10.57 -34.32
CA LYS A 146 -12.16 -10.50 -34.00
C LYS A 146 -12.44 -9.90 -32.63
N GLU A 147 -11.46 -9.21 -32.02
CA GLU A 147 -11.53 -8.63 -30.67
C GLU A 147 -11.88 -9.64 -29.57
N VAL A 148 -11.52 -10.90 -29.78
CA VAL A 148 -11.65 -11.97 -28.76
C VAL A 148 -10.34 -12.04 -27.98
N LEU A 149 -10.46 -11.98 -26.66
CA LEU A 149 -9.36 -12.13 -25.71
C LEU A 149 -8.87 -13.59 -25.68
N ALA A 150 -7.57 -13.77 -25.89
CA ALA A 150 -6.88 -15.05 -25.85
C ALA A 150 -5.62 -14.95 -24.99
N SER A 151 -5.28 -16.07 -24.36
CA SER A 151 -4.04 -16.27 -23.61
C SER A 151 -2.97 -16.88 -24.52
N GLN A 152 -1.72 -16.43 -24.37
CA GLN A 152 -0.55 -17.12 -24.93
C GLN A 152 -0.03 -18.22 -24.00
N LEU A 153 -0.40 -18.18 -22.73
CA LEU A 153 0.01 -19.16 -21.73
C LEU A 153 -0.93 -20.36 -21.78
N ASP A 154 -0.36 -21.55 -21.65
CA ASP A 154 -1.17 -22.76 -21.47
C ASP A 154 -1.76 -22.78 -20.06
N SER A 155 -2.94 -23.41 -19.92
CA SER A 155 -3.66 -23.45 -18.64
C SER A 155 -2.89 -24.12 -17.50
N ASP A 156 -1.93 -24.97 -17.85
CA ASP A 156 -1.12 -25.72 -16.89
C ASP A 156 0.14 -24.95 -16.48
N MET A 157 0.44 -23.84 -17.18
CA MET A 157 1.57 -22.94 -16.93
C MET A 157 1.19 -21.70 -16.11
N GLU A 158 -0.08 -21.56 -15.71
CA GLU A 158 -0.60 -20.44 -14.91
C GLU A 158 -0.11 -20.47 -13.45
N SER A 159 1.19 -20.35 -13.26
CA SER A 159 1.83 -20.18 -11.94
C SER A 159 2.10 -18.70 -11.66
N HIS A 160 1.99 -18.29 -10.40
CA HIS A 160 2.31 -16.92 -9.98
C HIS A 160 3.73 -16.52 -10.35
N ALA A 161 4.68 -17.48 -10.33
CA ALA A 161 6.07 -17.26 -10.70
C ALA A 161 6.23 -16.80 -12.17
N ILE A 162 5.43 -17.34 -13.09
CA ILE A 162 5.46 -16.93 -14.51
C ILE A 162 4.98 -15.48 -14.66
N PHE A 163 3.89 -15.09 -14.00
CA PHE A 163 3.39 -13.71 -14.08
C PHE A 163 4.37 -12.72 -13.46
N VAL A 164 5.05 -13.09 -12.37
CA VAL A 164 6.13 -12.28 -11.79
C VAL A 164 7.26 -12.06 -12.82
N LYS A 165 7.69 -13.13 -13.52
CA LYS A 165 8.74 -13.03 -14.54
C LYS A 165 8.31 -12.12 -15.70
N LEU A 166 7.13 -12.34 -16.26
CA LEU A 166 6.60 -11.55 -17.38
C LEU A 166 6.43 -10.07 -17.02
N VAL A 167 5.93 -9.78 -15.81
CA VAL A 167 5.77 -8.39 -15.36
C VAL A 167 7.11 -7.74 -15.06
N GLU A 168 8.10 -8.45 -14.50
CA GLU A 168 9.44 -7.89 -14.30
C GLU A 168 10.12 -7.58 -15.64
N GLU A 169 9.98 -8.43 -16.66
CA GLU A 169 10.47 -8.14 -18.00
C GLU A 169 9.81 -6.87 -18.56
N ALA A 170 8.48 -6.80 -18.49
CA ALA A 170 7.73 -5.62 -18.92
C ALA A 170 8.12 -4.36 -18.13
N ARG A 171 8.42 -4.48 -16.83
CA ARG A 171 8.89 -3.38 -15.98
C ARG A 171 10.26 -2.88 -16.42
N ARG A 172 11.22 -3.78 -16.66
CA ARG A 172 12.55 -3.41 -17.17
C ARG A 172 12.46 -2.75 -18.54
N TYR A 173 11.65 -3.30 -19.44
CA TYR A 173 11.42 -2.70 -20.75
C TYR A 173 10.80 -1.30 -20.65
N ARG A 174 9.81 -1.12 -19.77
CA ARG A 174 9.20 0.18 -19.49
C ARG A 174 10.19 1.18 -18.89
N LYS A 175 11.08 0.75 -17.97
CA LYS A 175 12.16 1.58 -17.41
C LYS A 175 13.04 2.13 -18.54
N VAL A 176 13.47 1.27 -19.46
CA VAL A 176 14.27 1.68 -20.64
C VAL A 176 13.52 2.69 -21.51
N GLN A 177 12.21 2.48 -21.76
CA GLN A 177 11.41 3.44 -22.52
C GLN A 177 11.33 4.82 -21.84
N ILE A 178 11.15 4.84 -20.52
CA ILE A 178 11.11 6.07 -19.72
C ILE A 178 12.45 6.79 -19.78
N ASP A 179 13.57 6.06 -19.64
CA ASP A 179 14.93 6.62 -19.66
C ASP A 179 15.27 7.26 -21.03
N VAL A 180 14.73 6.71 -22.12
CA VAL A 180 14.85 7.26 -23.49
C VAL A 180 13.88 8.43 -23.74
N GLY A 181 13.01 8.76 -22.79
CA GLY A 181 12.09 9.89 -22.85
C GLY A 181 10.72 9.58 -23.46
N GLN A 182 10.31 8.31 -23.53
CA GLN A 182 8.96 7.94 -23.97
C GLN A 182 7.95 8.09 -22.82
N GLU A 183 7.35 9.27 -22.69
CA GLU A 183 6.39 9.56 -21.62
C GLU A 183 5.15 8.65 -21.61
N ALA A 184 4.79 8.07 -22.77
CA ALA A 184 3.67 7.14 -22.89
C ALA A 184 3.88 5.84 -22.10
N ALA A 185 5.14 5.49 -21.78
CA ALA A 185 5.48 4.31 -20.99
C ALA A 185 5.16 4.47 -19.49
N VAL A 186 4.96 5.71 -19.01
CA VAL A 186 4.69 5.97 -17.59
C VAL A 186 3.30 5.46 -17.21
N LEU A 187 3.24 4.56 -16.23
CA LEU A 187 1.98 4.04 -15.69
C LEU A 187 1.21 5.12 -14.95
N LYS A 188 -0.10 5.18 -15.20
CA LYS A 188 -1.04 6.11 -14.55
C LYS A 188 -2.08 5.37 -13.71
N ILE A 189 -1.69 4.22 -13.17
CA ILE A 189 -2.56 3.36 -12.36
C ILE A 189 -2.86 4.11 -11.06
N LYS A 190 -4.15 4.19 -10.70
CA LYS A 190 -4.55 4.76 -9.41
C LYS A 190 -4.32 3.68 -8.38
N SER A 191 -3.42 3.94 -7.43
CA SER A 191 -3.11 2.99 -6.35
C SER A 191 -4.39 2.49 -5.69
N TRP A 192 -4.58 1.17 -5.74
CA TRP A 192 -5.64 0.46 -5.03
C TRP A 192 -5.54 0.65 -3.51
N PHE A 193 -4.34 0.99 -3.00
CA PHE A 193 -4.09 1.27 -1.59
C PHE A 193 -4.64 2.62 -1.15
N ASP A 194 -4.78 3.60 -2.05
CA ASP A 194 -5.33 4.92 -1.73
C ASP A 194 -6.85 4.86 -1.47
N LYS A 195 -7.55 3.89 -2.07
CA LYS A 195 -9.00 3.69 -1.86
C LYS A 195 -9.35 3.23 -0.44
N LYS A 196 -8.40 2.72 0.35
CA LYS A 196 -8.65 2.28 1.74
C LYS A 196 -8.57 3.41 2.79
N GLY A 197 -8.42 4.66 2.35
CA GLY A 197 -8.47 5.86 3.21
C GLY A 197 -9.70 6.76 3.01
N GLY A 198 -10.67 6.36 2.17
CA GLY A 198 -11.78 7.22 1.77
C GLY A 198 -13.13 6.84 2.39
N SER A 199 -13.52 7.52 3.46
CA SER A 199 -14.91 7.86 3.81
C SER A 199 -15.98 6.79 3.52
N GLY A 200 -15.87 5.63 4.18
CA GLY A 200 -16.93 4.62 4.25
C GLY A 200 -17.73 4.83 5.53
N GLY A 201 -18.81 5.60 5.45
CA GLY A 201 -19.67 5.94 6.57
C GLY A 201 -20.02 4.73 7.46
N GLY A 202 -19.79 4.91 8.76
CA GLY A 202 -20.25 4.02 9.82
C GLY A 202 -21.77 3.88 9.79
N LYS A 203 -22.25 2.94 8.98
CA LYS A 203 -23.63 2.45 9.05
C LYS A 203 -23.69 1.45 10.18
N ASN A 204 -23.97 2.01 11.35
CA ASN A 204 -24.71 1.45 12.47
C ASN A 204 -25.41 0.11 12.15
N TRP A 205 -24.76 -1.01 12.48
CA TRP A 205 -25.40 -2.32 12.59
C TRP A 205 -26.01 -2.48 13.98
N SER A 206 -27.06 -1.69 14.26
CA SER A 206 -27.91 -1.95 15.42
C SER A 206 -29.36 -1.90 15.01
N ARG A 207 -29.89 -3.08 14.63
CA ARG A 207 -31.32 -3.34 14.62
C ARG A 207 -31.58 -4.59 15.46
N GLY A 208 -32.25 -4.37 16.59
CA GLY A 208 -33.19 -5.32 17.17
C GLY A 208 -32.67 -6.11 18.36
N GLY A 209 -33.06 -5.68 19.56
CA GLY A 209 -32.93 -6.48 20.77
C GLY A 209 -33.26 -5.65 22.00
N GLY A 210 -34.55 -5.51 22.33
CA GLY A 210 -34.96 -4.90 23.58
C GLY A 210 -34.56 -5.77 24.77
N GLY A 211 -34.19 -5.15 25.88
CA GLY A 211 -34.03 -5.84 27.16
C GLY A 211 -33.03 -5.20 28.10
N GLY A 212 -33.53 -4.33 28.98
CA GLY A 212 -33.15 -4.27 30.40
C GLY A 212 -31.70 -3.99 30.78
N GLY A 213 -31.46 -2.76 31.26
CA GLY A 213 -30.81 -2.47 32.56
C GLY A 213 -29.36 -2.91 32.80
N TRP A 214 -28.53 -1.94 33.19
CA TRP A 214 -27.58 -1.94 34.32
C TRP A 214 -26.43 -1.00 33.97
N SER A 215 -26.49 0.19 34.55
CA SER A 215 -25.48 1.24 34.48
C SER A 215 -24.42 0.99 35.56
N GLN A 216 -23.14 0.96 35.17
CA GLN A 216 -22.03 1.27 36.07
C GLN A 216 -20.99 2.16 35.36
N PRO A 217 -20.47 3.21 36.02
CA PRO A 217 -19.51 4.13 35.43
C PRO A 217 -18.07 3.63 35.61
N GLN A 218 -17.30 3.53 34.52
CA GLN A 218 -15.88 3.20 34.60
C GLN A 218 -15.03 4.48 34.66
N GLN A 219 -14.44 4.69 35.84
CA GLN A 219 -13.35 5.61 36.10
C GLN A 219 -12.09 5.21 35.31
N GLN A 220 -11.52 6.21 34.65
CA GLN A 220 -10.11 6.63 34.71
C GLN A 220 -9.06 5.55 35.04
N MET A 221 -8.25 5.20 34.03
CA MET A 221 -6.87 4.81 34.28
C MET A 221 -5.99 5.25 33.10
N GLN A 222 -5.19 6.27 33.39
CA GLN A 222 -4.13 6.83 32.57
C GLN A 222 -2.82 6.22 33.06
N GLN A 223 -2.15 5.43 32.22
CA GLN A 223 -0.72 5.09 32.29
C GLN A 223 -0.31 4.90 30.83
N GLY A 224 0.65 5.60 30.23
CA GLY A 224 1.88 6.13 30.78
C GLY A 224 3.01 5.57 29.90
N TRP A 225 3.24 6.19 28.74
CA TRP A 225 4.42 5.97 27.89
C TRP A 225 4.86 7.33 27.36
N ASN A 226 5.55 8.08 28.21
CA ASN A 226 6.42 9.16 27.77
C ASN A 226 7.84 8.58 27.68
N ASP A 227 8.50 8.87 26.56
CA ASP A 227 9.74 9.66 26.51
C ASP A 227 10.80 9.05 25.58
N PHE A 228 10.86 9.57 24.35
CA PHE A 228 12.11 9.76 23.61
C PHE A 228 11.90 10.92 22.62
N GLY A 229 12.24 12.14 23.03
CA GLY A 229 12.08 13.32 22.19
C GLY A 229 12.89 14.51 22.70
N TYR A 230 14.10 14.65 22.18
CA TYR A 230 14.96 15.83 22.27
C TYR A 230 14.18 17.13 22.00
N GLY A 231 14.24 18.11 22.90
CA GLY A 231 13.60 19.41 22.69
C GLY A 231 14.10 20.50 23.62
N LYS A 232 14.82 21.46 23.06
CA LYS A 232 15.44 22.61 23.71
C LYS A 232 14.46 23.47 24.51
N ALA A 233 14.98 23.99 25.62
CA ALA A 233 14.39 25.03 26.43
C ALA A 233 14.12 26.31 25.62
N GLN A 234 12.90 26.85 25.75
CA GLN A 234 12.68 28.28 25.59
C GLN A 234 11.68 28.78 26.63
N GLN A 235 12.27 29.32 27.67
CA GLN A 235 11.68 30.17 28.70
C GLN A 235 11.10 31.42 28.03
N ASN A 236 9.78 31.60 28.09
CA ASN A 236 9.24 32.95 28.08
C ASN A 236 8.09 33.08 29.07
N LYS A 237 8.29 34.03 29.99
CA LYS A 237 7.49 34.33 31.17
C LYS A 237 6.79 35.66 30.89
N GLY A 238 5.47 35.66 30.88
CA GLY A 238 4.66 36.87 30.85
C GLY A 238 3.21 36.48 30.59
N GLY A 239 2.22 36.80 31.39
CA GLY A 239 2.15 37.59 32.61
C GLY A 239 0.69 37.95 32.82
N LYS A 240 0.27 38.08 34.09
CA LYS A 240 -0.95 38.76 34.58
C LYS A 240 -2.30 38.13 34.15
N GLY A 241 -3.24 37.86 35.04
CA GLY A 241 -3.31 38.10 36.47
C GLY A 241 -4.47 37.28 37.05
N ALA A 242 -4.28 36.84 38.28
CA ALA A 242 -5.37 36.35 39.10
C ALA A 242 -6.03 37.54 39.79
N ASN A 243 -7.36 37.63 39.72
CA ASN A 243 -8.08 38.13 40.88
C ASN A 243 -9.28 37.23 41.18
N TRP A 244 -9.50 37.09 42.47
CA TRP A 244 -10.22 36.04 43.16
C TRP A 244 -11.75 36.23 43.13
N VAL A 245 -12.48 35.15 43.45
CA VAL A 245 -13.53 35.05 44.49
C VAL A 245 -14.71 34.16 44.03
N GLN A 246 -14.78 32.94 44.58
CA GLN A 246 -16.02 32.19 44.86
C GLN A 246 -16.84 32.93 45.95
N PRO A 247 -18.18 32.81 46.10
CA PRO A 247 -18.84 31.51 46.24
C PRO A 247 -20.36 31.41 45.89
N TYR A 248 -20.82 30.16 45.89
CA TYR A 248 -22.11 29.67 46.41
C TYR A 248 -23.44 30.40 46.06
N GLY A 249 -24.28 29.70 45.30
CA GLY A 249 -25.65 29.44 45.75
C GLY A 249 -26.80 30.11 44.98
N LYS A 250 -27.70 29.23 44.52
CA LYS A 250 -29.17 29.35 44.64
C LYS A 250 -29.93 30.16 43.57
N GLY A 251 -30.65 29.40 42.74
CA GLY A 251 -32.08 29.61 42.51
C GLY A 251 -32.47 30.69 41.51
N GLY A 252 -33.08 30.27 40.40
CA GLY A 252 -33.72 31.20 39.47
C GLY A 252 -34.55 30.46 38.44
N SER A 253 -35.73 29.97 38.86
CA SER A 253 -36.80 29.63 37.93
C SER A 253 -37.22 30.88 37.17
N LYS A 254 -37.33 30.79 35.85
CA LYS A 254 -38.20 31.66 35.06
C LYS A 254 -38.73 30.91 33.86
N ASP A 255 -39.99 30.52 34.02
CA ASP A 255 -40.97 30.33 32.96
C ASP A 255 -40.81 31.31 31.81
N GLY A 256 -40.92 30.79 30.58
CA GLY A 256 -40.98 31.59 29.38
C GLY A 256 -41.51 30.78 28.20
N GLY A 257 -42.81 30.85 27.98
CA GLY A 257 -43.35 30.82 26.62
C GLY A 257 -44.03 29.52 26.18
N LYS A 258 -45.33 29.44 26.48
CA LYS A 258 -46.31 28.62 25.75
C LYS A 258 -46.45 29.09 24.30
N GLY A 259 -46.46 28.14 23.38
CA GLY A 259 -47.10 28.20 22.06
C GLY A 259 -46.91 26.83 21.41
N GLY A 260 -47.89 25.95 21.23
CA GLY A 260 -49.32 26.16 21.01
C GLY A 260 -49.62 25.91 19.54
N GLY A 261 -49.68 24.65 19.11
CA GLY A 261 -50.01 24.26 17.75
C GLY A 261 -50.13 22.75 17.57
N LYS A 262 -51.27 22.18 18.01
CA LYS A 262 -51.73 20.83 17.68
C LYS A 262 -52.23 20.81 16.23
N TRP A 263 -51.82 19.82 15.44
CA TRP A 263 -52.70 19.16 14.46
C TRP A 263 -52.38 17.66 14.43
N ASP A 264 -53.39 16.91 14.80
CA ASP A 264 -53.51 15.45 14.86
C ASP A 264 -54.04 14.96 13.50
N TRP A 265 -53.53 13.85 12.98
CA TRP A 265 -54.27 12.99 12.05
C TRP A 265 -53.80 11.54 12.22
N GLN A 266 -54.66 10.75 12.85
CA GLN A 266 -54.60 9.30 12.92
C GLN A 266 -54.87 8.64 11.56
N LYS A 267 -54.18 7.50 11.36
CA LYS A 267 -54.63 6.24 10.72
C LYS A 267 -55.44 6.31 9.41
N GLY A 268 -54.82 5.72 8.38
CA GLY A 268 -55.23 4.40 7.88
C GLY A 268 -56.37 4.34 6.86
N GLY A 269 -56.12 3.66 5.73
CA GLY A 269 -57.18 3.20 4.83
C GLY A 269 -56.65 2.74 3.47
N LYS A 270 -56.62 1.41 3.27
CA LYS A 270 -56.55 0.72 1.98
C LYS A 270 -57.68 1.18 1.07
N TRP A 271 -57.42 1.22 -0.25
CA TRP A 271 -58.15 0.50 -1.30
C TRP A 271 -57.15 0.08 -2.37
#